data_AF-A0A7S1APY6-F1
#
_entry.id   AF-A0A7S1APY6-F1
#
_cell.length_a   1.000
_cell.length_b   1.000
_cell.length_c   1.000
_cell.angle_alpha   90.00
_cell.angle_beta   90.00
_cell.angle_gamma   90.00
#
_symmetry.space_group_name_H-M   'P 1'
#
loop_
_entity.id
_entity.type
_entity.pdbx_description
1 polymer ?
#
loop_
_entity_poly.entity_id
_entity_poly.type
_entity_poly.pdbx_seq_one_letter_code
_entity_poly.pdbx_strand_id
1 'polypeptide(L)'
;QVWQHAKTVDAALSRLQKKLGKFPDVNGPLSLRDGQNQEVDSTQTCSSIKAGFTLSVGRAAFPLLFNPPTIWSLHLPSFPCVGLPLMPVVCADFHKEVECCWFRGSSALTADGGSCEEGSVPRILVCRGARYTPTEEDEGCLLQLE
;
A
#
# COMPACT_ATOMS: atom_id res chain seq x y z
N GLN A 1 7.35 3.17 16.69
CA GLN A 1 6.95 1.74 16.74
C GLN A 1 5.51 1.65 17.22
N VAL A 2 4.56 1.48 16.30
CA VAL A 2 3.16 1.23 16.68
C VAL A 2 3.04 -0.27 16.97
N TRP A 3 2.78 -0.62 18.22
CA TRP A 3 2.51 -1.97 18.67
C TRP A 3 1.21 -2.45 18.02
N GLN A 4 1.30 -3.12 16.87
CA GLN A 4 0.19 -3.91 16.37
C GLN A 4 0.17 -5.21 17.18
N HIS A 5 -0.62 -5.26 18.25
CA HIS A 5 -0.98 -6.53 18.85
C HIS A 5 -1.57 -7.41 17.75
N ALA A 6 -0.85 -8.47 17.37
CA ALA A 6 -1.35 -9.47 16.46
C ALA A 6 -2.63 -10.04 17.07
N LYS A 7 -3.78 -9.68 16.47
CA LYS A 7 -5.07 -10.20 16.93
C LYS A 7 -5.20 -11.63 16.40
N THR A 8 -5.70 -12.51 17.24
CA THR A 8 -6.07 -13.86 16.83
C THR A 8 -7.33 -13.83 15.97
N VAL A 9 -7.52 -14.87 15.15
CA VAL A 9 -8.75 -15.07 14.37
C VAL A 9 -9.97 -15.05 15.28
N ASP A 10 -9.92 -15.73 16.43
CA ASP A 10 -11.01 -15.76 17.41
C ASP A 10 -11.42 -14.37 17.90
N ALA A 11 -10.44 -13.53 18.24
CA ALA A 11 -10.69 -12.16 18.70
C ALA A 11 -11.32 -11.30 17.59
N ALA A 12 -10.94 -11.52 16.33
CA ALA A 12 -11.52 -10.83 15.19
C ALA A 12 -12.97 -11.28 14.93
N LEU A 13 -13.23 -12.59 14.93
CA LEU A 13 -14.56 -13.16 14.74
C LEU A 13 -15.52 -12.75 15.87
N SER A 14 -15.08 -12.78 17.13
CA SER A 14 -15.87 -12.33 18.28
C SER A 14 -16.28 -10.86 18.17
N ARG A 15 -15.37 -10.00 17.70
CA ARG A 15 -15.68 -8.58 17.44
C ARG A 15 -16.68 -8.42 16.29
N LEU A 16 -16.56 -9.24 15.26
CA LEU A 16 -17.50 -9.25 14.14
C LEU A 16 -18.88 -9.72 14.60
N GLN A 17 -18.97 -10.80 15.38
CA GLN A 17 -20.21 -11.30 15.97
C GLN A 17 -20.93 -10.21 16.76
N LYS A 18 -20.20 -9.47 17.59
CA LYS A 18 -20.76 -8.36 18.38
C LYS A 18 -21.31 -7.21 17.50
N LYS A 19 -20.67 -6.96 16.36
CA LYS A 19 -21.17 -5.96 15.39
C LYS A 19 -22.39 -6.47 14.64
N LEU A 20 -22.38 -7.74 14.23
CA LEU A 20 -23.47 -8.39 13.51
C LEU A 20 -24.71 -8.60 14.37
N GLY A 21 -24.56 -8.86 15.67
CA GLY A 21 -25.68 -8.98 16.62
C GLY A 21 -26.52 -7.70 16.79
N LYS A 22 -26.12 -6.58 16.17
CA LYS A 22 -26.96 -5.38 16.03
C LYS A 22 -27.97 -5.48 14.88
N PHE A 23 -27.84 -6.49 14.02
CA PHE A 23 -28.67 -6.74 12.85
C PHE A 23 -29.48 -8.03 13.11
N PRO A 24 -30.78 -7.93 13.45
CA PRO A 24 -31.59 -9.09 13.87
C PRO A 24 -31.74 -10.17 12.78
N ASP A 25 -31.55 -9.81 11.51
CA ASP A 25 -31.61 -10.74 10.37
C ASP A 25 -30.30 -11.53 10.16
N VAL A 26 -29.21 -11.15 10.83
CA VAL A 26 -27.90 -11.80 10.72
C VAL A 26 -27.63 -12.60 11.99
N ASN A 27 -28.24 -13.78 12.06
CA ASN A 27 -28.06 -14.72 13.16
C ASN A 27 -27.44 -16.03 12.65
N GLY A 28 -26.25 -16.36 13.13
CA GLY A 28 -25.56 -17.60 12.83
C GLY A 28 -24.15 -17.64 13.40
N PRO A 29 -23.57 -18.85 13.61
CA PRO A 29 -22.18 -18.99 14.02
C PRO A 29 -21.24 -18.44 12.93
N LEU A 30 -20.17 -17.79 13.38
CA LEU A 30 -19.08 -17.33 12.51
C LEU A 30 -17.96 -18.38 12.49
N SER A 31 -17.54 -18.77 11.30
CA SER A 31 -16.35 -19.60 11.10
C SER A 31 -15.55 -19.08 9.92
N LEU A 32 -14.22 -19.15 10.02
CA LEU A 32 -13.32 -18.79 8.92
C LEU A 32 -12.83 -20.09 8.26
N ARG A 33 -12.88 -20.14 6.93
CA ARG A 33 -12.34 -21.26 6.15
C ARG A 33 -11.25 -20.80 5.20
N ASP A 34 -10.26 -21.65 4.98
CA ASP A 34 -9.18 -21.38 4.03
C ASP A 34 -9.59 -21.66 2.58
N GLY A 35 -8.65 -21.50 1.64
CA GLY A 35 -8.87 -21.78 0.22
C GLY A 35 -9.11 -23.25 -0.13
N GLN A 36 -8.93 -24.17 0.84
CA GLN A 36 -9.23 -25.60 0.73
C GLN A 36 -10.54 -25.96 1.46
N ASN A 37 -11.30 -24.95 1.91
CA ASN A 37 -12.55 -25.10 2.66
C ASN A 37 -12.37 -25.81 4.02
N GLN A 38 -11.16 -25.78 4.59
CA GLN A 38 -10.89 -26.24 5.96
C GLN A 38 -11.09 -25.11 6.95
N GLU A 39 -11.61 -25.43 8.13
CA GLU A 39 -11.77 -24.44 9.21
C GLU A 39 -10.40 -23.98 9.73
N VAL A 40 -10.23 -22.66 9.80
CA VAL A 40 -8.98 -22.04 10.25
C VAL A 40 -8.92 -22.11 11.76
N ASP A 41 -7.78 -22.57 12.27
CA ASP A 41 -7.49 -22.57 13.70
C ASP A 41 -7.66 -21.15 14.29
N SER A 42 -8.56 -21.04 15.25
CA SER A 42 -8.99 -19.78 15.86
C SER A 42 -7.89 -19.11 16.68
N THR A 43 -6.84 -19.85 17.06
CA THR A 43 -5.66 -19.34 17.78
C THR A 43 -4.63 -18.69 16.87
N GLN A 44 -4.73 -18.87 15.55
CA GLN A 44 -3.81 -18.24 14.61
C GLN A 44 -3.92 -16.71 14.60
N THR A 45 -2.81 -16.05 14.32
CA THR A 45 -2.76 -14.59 14.13
C THR A 45 -3.43 -14.19 12.82
N CYS A 46 -4.21 -13.11 12.79
CA CYS A 46 -4.85 -12.61 11.57
C CYS A 46 -3.87 -12.29 10.42
N SER A 47 -2.58 -12.10 10.70
CA SER A 47 -1.54 -11.91 9.67
C SER A 47 -1.27 -13.15 8.82
N SER A 48 -1.72 -14.35 9.22
CA SER A 48 -1.62 -15.56 8.40
C SER A 48 -2.76 -15.71 7.38
N ILE A 49 -3.84 -14.93 7.53
CA ILE A 49 -5.00 -14.97 6.63
C ILE A 49 -4.59 -14.36 5.28
N LYS A 50 -4.96 -15.03 4.19
CA LYS A 50 -4.64 -14.61 2.82
C LYS A 50 -5.92 -14.44 1.99
N ALA A 51 -5.80 -13.85 0.81
CA ALA A 51 -6.88 -13.86 -0.17
C ALA A 51 -7.32 -15.30 -0.47
N GLY A 52 -8.61 -15.49 -0.75
CA GLY A 52 -9.21 -16.81 -1.02
C GLY A 52 -9.80 -17.50 0.21
N PHE A 53 -9.66 -16.93 1.40
CA PHE A 53 -10.37 -17.39 2.59
C PHE A 53 -11.85 -17.00 2.51
N THR A 54 -12.71 -17.77 3.16
CA THR A 54 -14.17 -17.57 3.16
C THR A 54 -14.67 -17.43 4.59
N LEU A 55 -15.40 -16.35 4.86
CA LEU A 55 -16.12 -16.16 6.12
C LEU A 55 -17.53 -16.77 5.99
N SER A 56 -17.86 -17.72 6.85
CA SER A 56 -19.22 -18.24 6.96
C SER A 56 -19.98 -17.54 8.08
N VAL A 57 -21.23 -17.16 7.81
CA VAL A 57 -22.19 -16.61 8.79
C VAL A 57 -23.45 -17.46 8.72
N GLY A 58 -23.59 -18.44 9.63
CA GLY A 58 -24.65 -19.44 9.53
C GLY A 58 -24.56 -20.24 8.23
N ARG A 59 -25.52 -20.07 7.32
CA ARG A 59 -25.53 -20.75 6.00
C ARG A 59 -24.95 -19.91 4.87
N ALA A 60 -24.71 -18.62 5.11
CA ALA A 60 -24.14 -17.73 4.10
C ALA A 60 -22.61 -17.81 4.13
N ALA A 61 -21.99 -17.71 2.96
CA ALA A 61 -20.54 -17.71 2.79
C ALA A 61 -20.13 -16.47 2.01
N PHE A 62 -19.14 -15.75 2.53
CA PHE A 62 -18.64 -14.50 1.97
C PHE A 62 -17.15 -14.62 1.70
N PRO A 63 -16.69 -14.36 0.47
CA PRO A 63 -15.25 -14.33 0.19
C PRO A 63 -14.62 -13.17 0.96
N LEU A 64 -13.48 -13.43 1.60
CA LEU A 64 -12.68 -12.36 2.17
C LEU A 64 -11.87 -11.69 1.08
N LEU A 65 -12.14 -10.41 0.92
CA LEU A 65 -11.37 -9.52 0.06
C LEU A 65 -10.42 -8.71 0.94
N PHE A 66 -9.16 -8.65 0.53
CA PHE A 66 -8.19 -7.75 1.13
C PHE A 66 -8.16 -6.47 0.31
N ASN A 67 -8.13 -5.34 1.01
CA ASN A 67 -7.90 -4.07 0.34
C ASN A 67 -6.50 -4.10 -0.28
N PRO A 68 -6.36 -3.73 -1.56
CA PRO A 68 -5.04 -3.68 -2.19
C PRO A 68 -4.16 -2.64 -1.50
N PRO A 69 -2.83 -2.82 -1.50
CA PRO A 69 -1.88 -1.77 -1.15
C PRO A 69 -2.24 -0.47 -1.89
N THR A 70 -2.43 0.60 -1.14
CA THR A 70 -2.91 1.87 -1.72
C THR A 70 -2.08 3.03 -1.18
N ILE A 71 -1.48 3.81 -2.07
CA ILE A 71 -0.88 5.10 -1.73
C ILE A 71 -1.98 6.15 -1.85
N TRP A 72 -2.34 6.80 -0.74
CA TRP A 72 -3.38 7.84 -0.75
C TRP A 72 -2.82 9.26 -0.69
N SER A 73 -1.53 9.41 -0.33
CA SER A 73 -0.81 10.67 -0.40
C SER A 73 0.67 10.42 -0.67
N LEU A 74 1.22 11.21 -1.59
CA LEU A 74 2.63 11.24 -1.93
C LEU A 74 3.07 12.70 -2.05
N HIS A 75 4.05 13.10 -1.26
CA HIS A 75 4.65 14.43 -1.32
C HIS A 75 6.15 14.35 -1.56
N LEU A 76 6.63 15.12 -2.54
CA LEU A 76 8.04 15.30 -2.84
C LEU A 76 8.52 16.67 -2.35
N PRO A 77 9.79 16.81 -1.92
CA PRO A 77 10.38 18.12 -1.66
C PRO A 77 10.29 19.04 -2.89
N SER A 78 9.84 20.28 -2.71
CA SER A 78 9.60 21.22 -3.81
C SER A 78 10.88 21.82 -4.42
N PHE A 79 12.00 21.76 -3.69
CA PHE A 79 13.27 22.37 -4.09
C PHE A 79 14.40 21.35 -3.94
N PRO A 80 14.60 20.48 -4.94
CA PRO A 80 15.74 19.57 -4.93
C PRO A 80 17.04 20.34 -5.14
N CYS A 81 18.06 20.04 -4.34
CA CYS A 81 19.39 20.63 -4.46
C CYS A 81 20.45 19.53 -4.52
N VAL A 82 21.49 19.77 -5.32
CA VAL A 82 22.67 18.89 -5.39
C VAL A 82 23.29 18.72 -4.01
N GLY A 83 23.62 17.48 -3.66
CA GLY A 83 24.22 17.12 -2.39
C GLY A 83 23.25 17.08 -1.19
N LEU A 84 21.98 17.49 -1.36
CA LEU A 84 20.97 17.41 -0.30
C LEU A 84 20.03 16.23 -0.52
N PRO A 85 19.79 15.38 0.51
CA PRO A 85 18.96 14.20 0.34
C PRO A 85 17.48 14.55 0.18
N LEU A 86 16.86 13.94 -0.82
CA LEU A 86 15.43 13.92 -1.05
C LEU A 86 14.82 12.68 -0.40
N MET A 87 13.75 12.90 0.35
CA MET A 87 12.94 11.84 0.95
C MET A 87 11.47 12.15 0.70
N PRO A 88 10.69 11.22 0.11
CA PRO A 88 9.27 11.42 -0.08
C PRO A 88 8.55 11.20 1.25
N VAL A 89 7.45 11.93 1.44
CA VAL A 89 6.46 11.57 2.45
C VAL A 89 5.41 10.71 1.76
N VAL A 90 5.42 9.42 2.07
CA VAL A 90 4.46 8.45 1.52
C VAL A 90 3.50 8.04 2.61
N CYS A 91 2.21 8.28 2.38
CA CYS A 91 1.16 7.74 3.22
C CYS A 91 0.45 6.62 2.44
N ALA A 92 0.59 5.40 2.95
CA ALA A 92 0.03 4.21 2.35
C ALA A 92 -0.80 3.42 3.36
N ASP A 93 -1.88 2.82 2.86
CA ASP A 93 -2.72 1.90 3.60
C ASP A 93 -2.51 0.46 3.11
N PHE A 94 -2.77 -0.49 4.02
CA PHE A 94 -2.72 -1.94 3.75
C PHE A 94 -1.36 -2.47 3.29
N HIS A 95 -0.29 -1.71 3.49
CA HIS A 95 1.08 -2.14 3.24
C HIS A 95 2.07 -1.53 4.24
N LYS A 96 3.20 -2.21 4.49
CA LYS A 96 4.19 -1.80 5.51
C LYS A 96 5.39 -1.06 4.93
N GLU A 97 5.77 -1.39 3.71
CA GLU A 97 6.98 -0.90 3.07
C GLU A 97 6.62 -0.44 1.68
N VAL A 98 7.11 0.73 1.26
CA VAL A 98 6.89 1.21 -0.11
C VAL A 98 8.23 1.19 -0.81
N GLU A 99 8.31 0.41 -1.89
CA GLU A 99 9.46 0.46 -2.78
C GLU A 99 9.41 1.76 -3.56
N CYS A 100 10.57 2.42 -3.67
CA CYS A 100 10.70 3.70 -4.36
C CYS A 100 11.80 3.58 -5.41
N CYS A 101 11.52 4.04 -6.62
CA CYS A 101 12.49 4.15 -7.70
C CYS A 101 12.58 5.60 -8.16
N TRP A 102 13.78 6.17 -8.09
CA TRP A 102 14.05 7.53 -8.54
C TRP A 102 14.58 7.51 -9.96
N PHE A 103 14.03 8.39 -10.78
CA PHE A 103 14.39 8.54 -12.18
C PHE A 103 14.78 9.98 -12.46
N ARG A 104 15.81 10.14 -13.29
CA ARG A 104 16.19 11.39 -13.93
C ARG A 104 15.58 11.44 -15.33
N GLY A 105 14.82 12.49 -15.63
CA GLY A 105 14.34 12.81 -16.97
C GLY A 105 15.05 14.05 -17.53
N SER A 106 15.20 14.12 -18.84
CA SER A 106 15.67 15.36 -19.49
C SER A 106 14.61 16.45 -19.35
N SER A 107 15.02 17.63 -18.92
CA SER A 107 14.14 18.79 -18.89
C SER A 107 14.03 19.34 -20.32
N ALA A 108 12.89 19.12 -20.97
CA ALA A 108 12.51 19.85 -22.17
C ALA A 108 11.94 21.24 -21.83
N LEU A 109 12.45 21.91 -20.79
CA LEU A 109 12.19 23.33 -20.58
C LEU A 109 12.90 24.12 -21.68
N THR A 110 12.32 24.12 -22.88
CA THR A 110 12.54 25.22 -23.82
C THR A 110 12.09 26.49 -23.10
N ALA A 111 12.88 27.56 -23.24
CA ALA A 111 12.67 28.84 -22.56
C ALA A 111 11.30 29.51 -22.84
N ASP A 112 10.46 28.91 -23.69
CA ASP A 112 9.21 29.47 -24.19
C ASP A 112 7.97 28.68 -23.72
N GLY A 113 7.86 28.36 -22.43
CA GLY A 113 6.57 28.00 -21.79
C GLY A 113 5.69 26.94 -22.47
N GLY A 114 6.27 26.11 -23.34
CA GLY A 114 5.54 25.18 -24.20
C GLY A 114 5.31 23.87 -23.45
N SER A 115 4.04 23.49 -23.33
CA SER A 115 3.62 22.16 -22.90
C SER A 115 4.46 21.10 -23.61
N CYS A 116 5.29 20.37 -22.86
CA CYS A 116 6.00 19.21 -23.38
C CYS A 116 4.95 18.15 -23.74
N GLU A 117 4.74 17.91 -25.02
CA GLU A 117 3.97 16.73 -25.45
C GLU A 117 4.67 15.47 -24.93
N GLU A 118 3.86 14.50 -24.49
CA GLU A 118 4.25 13.18 -23.97
C GLU A 118 4.93 12.32 -25.07
N GLY A 119 6.09 12.76 -25.54
CA GLY A 119 6.93 12.06 -26.51
C GLY A 119 8.18 11.51 -25.82
N SER A 120 8.03 10.42 -25.06
CA SER A 120 9.08 9.47 -24.66
C SER A 120 10.49 10.06 -24.41
N VAL A 121 10.60 11.01 -23.48
CA VAL A 121 11.91 11.41 -22.95
C VAL A 121 12.51 10.21 -22.21
N PRO A 122 13.72 9.74 -22.55
CA PRO A 122 14.33 8.61 -21.85
C PRO A 122 14.54 8.97 -20.38
N ARG A 123 13.89 8.21 -19.49
CA ARG A 123 14.05 8.28 -18.03
C ARG A 123 15.16 7.31 -17.62
N ILE A 124 16.15 7.80 -16.88
CA ILE A 124 17.27 7.00 -16.37
C ILE A 124 16.98 6.68 -14.90
N LEU A 125 16.96 5.40 -14.54
CA LEU A 125 16.89 4.98 -13.14
C LEU A 125 18.20 5.39 -12.43
N VAL A 126 18.09 6.25 -11.42
CA VAL A 126 19.24 6.77 -10.67
C VAL A 126 19.35 6.19 -9.27
N CYS A 127 18.23 5.73 -8.67
CA CYS A 127 18.26 5.13 -7.34
C CYS A 127 17.07 4.21 -7.09
N ARG A 128 17.30 3.12 -6.33
CA ARG A 128 16.25 2.31 -5.71
C ARG A 128 16.32 2.53 -4.19
N GLY A 129 15.26 3.10 -3.63
CA GLY A 129 15.15 3.39 -2.20
C GLY A 129 14.39 4.68 -1.92
N ALA A 130 13.90 4.82 -0.69
CA ALA A 130 13.15 6.00 -0.25
C ALA A 130 14.01 7.27 -0.10
N ARG A 131 15.32 7.19 -0.32
CA ARG A 131 16.24 8.34 -0.22
C ARG A 131 17.09 8.42 -1.47
N TYR A 132 17.09 9.59 -2.11
CA TYR A 132 17.98 9.91 -3.21
C TYR A 132 18.74 11.20 -2.91
N THR A 133 20.02 11.27 -3.23
CA THR A 133 20.82 12.51 -3.11
C THR A 133 21.22 12.93 -4.50
N PRO A 134 20.68 14.05 -5.04
CA PRO A 134 21.04 14.52 -6.37
C PRO A 134 22.52 14.88 -6.47
N THR A 135 23.07 14.67 -7.65
CA THR A 135 24.46 14.90 -8.05
C THR A 135 24.54 16.05 -9.06
N GLU A 136 25.75 16.48 -9.40
CA GLU A 136 25.97 17.52 -10.41
C GLU A 136 25.37 17.14 -11.78
N GLU A 137 25.27 15.84 -12.11
CA GLU A 137 24.64 15.39 -13.35
C GLU A 137 23.11 15.55 -13.36
N ASP A 138 22.49 15.87 -12.22
CA ASP A 138 21.05 16.10 -12.10
C ASP A 138 20.69 17.59 -12.24
N GLU A 139 21.67 18.48 -12.36
CA GLU A 139 21.42 19.92 -12.51
C GLU A 139 20.58 20.21 -13.76
N GLY A 140 19.50 20.97 -13.57
CA GLY A 140 18.55 21.29 -14.63
C GLY A 140 17.65 20.12 -15.08
N CYS A 141 17.80 18.92 -14.50
CA CYS A 141 16.96 17.77 -14.82
C CYS A 141 15.67 17.73 -14.00
N LEU A 142 14.66 17.04 -14.54
CA LEU A 142 13.47 16.69 -13.77
C LEU A 142 13.71 15.37 -13.03
N LEU A 143 13.42 15.35 -11.74
CA LEU A 143 13.45 14.14 -10.93
C LEU A 143 12.03 13.61 -10.74
N GLN A 144 11.86 12.30 -10.93
CA GLN A 144 10.59 11.62 -10.77
C GLN A 144 10.73 10.43 -9.82
N LEU A 145 9.73 10.24 -8.96
CA LEU A 145 9.59 9.06 -8.12
C LEU A 145 8.52 8.14 -8.68
N GLU A 146 8.77 6.83 -8.64
CA GLU A 146 7.82 5.75 -8.92
C GLU A 146 7.76 4.78 -7.75
#